data_AF-A0A2N1MIT1-F1
#
_entry.id   AF-A0A2N1MIT1-F1
#
_cell.length_a   1.000
_cell.length_b   1.000
_cell.length_c   1.000
_cell.angle_alpha   90.00
_cell.angle_beta   90.00
_cell.angle_gamma   90.00
#
_symmetry.space_group_name_H-M   'P 1'
#
loop_
_entity.id
_entity.type
_entity.pdbx_description
1 polymer ?
#
loop_
_entity_poly.entity_id
_entity_poly.type
_entity_poly.pdbx_seq_one_letter_code
_entity_poly.pdbx_strand_id
1 'polypeptide(L)' 'MTERLYEDGKFRPGRRTFHIYCTACDSLVFICDNTEKCADKHLNECIAKIEERRVAYYRSILWKQKSKKALSDDEID' A
#
# COMPACT_ATOMS: atom_id res chain seq x y z
N MET A 1 7.34 2.72 -20.06
CA MET A 1 8.11 2.06 -21.15
C MET A 1 7.19 1.05 -21.79
N THR A 2 7.08 1.02 -23.11
CA THR A 2 6.37 -0.06 -23.79
C THR A 2 7.42 -1.12 -24.13
N GLU A 3 7.50 -2.17 -23.33
CA GLU A 3 8.36 -3.32 -23.68
C GLU A 3 7.90 -3.85 -25.03
N ARG A 4 8.83 -4.21 -25.94
CA ARG A 4 8.46 -4.86 -27.21
C ARG A 4 8.47 -6.37 -26.96
N LEU A 5 7.36 -7.03 -27.27
CA LEU A 5 7.24 -8.49 -27.20
C LEU A 5 7.51 -9.09 -28.57
N TYR A 6 8.31 -10.15 -28.65
CA TYR A 6 8.55 -10.90 -29.88
C TYR A 6 7.60 -12.10 -29.94
N GLU A 7 6.58 -12.01 -30.80
CA GLU A 7 5.53 -13.02 -30.96
C GLU A 7 5.26 -13.24 -32.46
N ASP A 8 5.02 -14.48 -32.88
CA ASP A 8 4.75 -14.86 -34.29
C ASP A 8 5.82 -14.41 -35.30
N GLY A 9 7.08 -14.35 -34.88
CA GLY A 9 8.17 -13.87 -35.73
C GLY A 9 8.18 -12.34 -35.97
N LYS A 10 7.41 -11.57 -35.19
CA LYS A 10 7.37 -10.10 -35.30
C LYS A 10 7.48 -9.44 -33.91
N PHE A 11 8.17 -8.29 -33.86
CA PHE A 11 8.13 -7.44 -32.67
C PHE A 11 6.80 -6.68 -32.64
N ARG A 12 5.97 -6.97 -31.64
CA ARG A 12 4.73 -6.24 -31.36
C ARG A 12 4.95 -5.25 -30.22
N PRO A 13 4.17 -4.16 -30.15
CA PRO A 13 4.12 -3.34 -28.95
C PRO A 13 3.65 -4.22 -27.80
N GLY A 14 4.44 -4.36 -26.75
CA GLY A 14 3.99 -5.03 -25.53
C GLY A 14 3.00 -4.17 -24.77
N ARG A 15 2.52 -4.70 -23.65
CA ARG A 15 1.47 -4.05 -22.84
C ARG A 15 1.95 -2.69 -22.33
N ARG A 16 1.05 -1.71 -22.36
CA ARG A 16 1.34 -0.38 -21.81
C ARG A 16 1.27 -0.47 -20.30
N THR A 17 2.39 -0.23 -19.65
CA THR A 17 2.49 -0.20 -18.21
C THR A 17 2.73 1.23 -17.73
N PHE A 18 1.98 1.61 -16.70
CA PHE A 18 2.08 2.92 -16.07
C PHE A 18 2.46 2.73 -14.61
N HIS A 19 3.33 3.61 -14.13
CA HIS A 19 3.61 3.73 -12.71
C HIS A 19 2.86 4.95 -12.22
N ILE A 20 1.87 4.75 -11.34
CA ILE A 20 1.07 5.84 -10.77
C ILE A 20 1.37 5.91 -9.28
N TYR A 21 1.53 7.12 -8.77
CA TYR A 21 1.64 7.33 -7.34
C TYR A 21 0.24 7.44 -6.72
N CYS A 22 -0.10 6.52 -5.83
CA CYS A 22 -1.35 6.59 -5.07
C CYS A 22 -1.12 7.36 -3.79
N THR A 23 -1.69 8.55 -3.69
CA THR A 23 -1.60 9.43 -2.51
C THR A 23 -2.37 8.88 -1.30
N ALA A 24 -3.42 8.09 -1.52
CA ALA A 24 -4.22 7.51 -0.43
C ALA A 24 -3.44 6.47 0.39
N CYS A 25 -2.71 5.57 -0.27
CA CYS A 25 -1.83 4.62 0.40
C CYS A 25 -0.36 5.03 0.39
N ASP A 26 -0.02 6.22 -0.10
CA ASP A 26 1.34 6.75 -0.20
C ASP A 26 2.32 5.73 -0.80
N SER A 27 1.96 5.16 -1.95
CA SER A 27 2.77 4.12 -2.59
C SER A 27 2.74 4.16 -4.10
N LEU A 28 3.84 3.72 -4.71
CA LEU A 28 3.96 3.58 -6.16
C LEU A 28 3.23 2.31 -6.61
N VAL A 29 2.38 2.47 -7.61
CA VAL A 29 1.48 1.45 -8.11
C VAL A 29 1.82 1.12 -9.54
N PHE A 30 1.89 -0.16 -9.82
CA PHE A 30 2.05 -0.66 -11.18
C PHE A 30 0.69 -0.96 -11.79
N ILE A 31 0.36 -0.28 -12.88
CA ILE A 31 -0.87 -0.51 -13.65
C ILE A 31 -0.49 -1.09 -15.00
N CYS A 32 -0.95 -2.31 -15.25
CA CYS A 32 -0.80 -2.99 -16.54
C CYS A 32 -2.16 -3.01 -17.22
N ASP A 33 -2.25 -2.30 -18.35
CA ASP A 33 -3.49 -2.02 -19.08
C ASP A 33 -4.55 -1.31 -18.19
N ASN A 34 -5.03 -0.13 -18.60
CA ASN A 34 -5.99 0.68 -17.83
C ASN A 34 -7.39 0.02 -17.78
N THR A 35 -7.48 -1.10 -17.08
CA THR A 35 -8.64 -1.98 -16.98
C THR A 35 -9.23 -1.89 -15.58
N GLU A 36 -10.55 -2.03 -15.49
CA GLU A 36 -11.29 -2.06 -14.22
C GLU A 36 -10.72 -3.08 -13.25
N LYS A 37 -10.36 -4.28 -13.75
CA LYS A 37 -9.72 -5.34 -12.96
C LYS A 37 -8.42 -4.89 -12.29
N CYS A 38 -7.60 -4.09 -12.97
CA CYS A 38 -6.37 -3.56 -12.39
C CYS A 38 -6.66 -2.49 -11.34
N ALA A 39 -7.65 -1.64 -11.58
CA ALA A 39 -8.09 -0.62 -10.64
C ALA A 39 -8.64 -1.24 -9.35
N ASP A 40 -9.49 -2.27 -9.45
CA ASP A 40 -10.08 -2.96 -8.30
C ASP A 40 -9.03 -3.69 -7.47
N LYS A 41 -8.08 -4.36 -8.12
CA LYS A 41 -6.96 -4.99 -7.42
C LYS A 41 -6.18 -3.94 -6.61
N HIS A 42 -5.85 -2.82 -7.24
CA HIS A 42 -5.14 -1.75 -6.56
C HIS A 42 -5.96 -1.13 -5.41
N LEU A 43 -7.26 -0.93 -5.61
CA LEU A 43 -8.15 -0.39 -4.57
C LEU A 43 -8.13 -1.28 -3.32
N ASN A 44 -8.25 -2.60 -3.49
CA ASN A 44 -8.20 -3.54 -2.38
C ASN A 44 -6.84 -3.52 -1.65
N GLU A 45 -5.73 -3.48 -2.40
CA GLU A 45 -4.39 -3.34 -1.81
C GLU A 45 -4.21 -2.00 -1.07
N CYS A 46 -4.79 -0.92 -1.61
CA CYS A 46 -4.77 0.40 -0.99
C CYS A 46 -5.54 0.41 0.34
N ILE A 47 -6.73 -0.20 0.38
CA ILE A 47 -7.55 -0.33 1.59
C ILE A 47 -6.78 -1.10 2.66
N ALA A 48 -6.19 -2.25 2.32
CA ALA A 48 -5.41 -3.07 3.24
C ALA A 48 -4.25 -2.29 3.88
N LYS A 49 -3.49 -1.50 3.10
CA LYS A 49 -2.41 -0.66 3.64
C LYS A 49 -2.91 0.43 4.58
N ILE A 50 -4.07 1.03 4.28
CA ILE A 50 -4.68 2.05 5.14
C ILE A 50 -5.11 1.43 6.47
N GLU A 51 -5.72 0.24 6.44
CA GLU A 51 -6.11 -0.49 7.65
C GLU A 51 -4.91 -0.87 8.51
N GLU A 52 -3.83 -1.37 7.89
CA GLU A 52 -2.58 -1.68 8.60
C GLU A 52 -2.02 -0.46 9.34
N ARG A 53 -1.96 0.70 8.66
CA ARG A 53 -1.54 1.97 9.28
C ARG A 53 -2.43 2.38 10.44
N ARG A 54 -3.75 2.21 10.31
CA ARG A 54 -4.71 2.49 11.41
C ARG A 54 -4.44 1.58 12.60
N VAL A 55 -4.26 0.28 12.39
CA VAL A 55 -3.96 -0.68 13.45
C VAL A 55 -2.64 -0.32 14.14
N ALA A 56 -1.60 -0.01 13.37
CA ALA A 56 -0.30 0.42 13.92
C ALA A 56 -0.43 1.69 14.77
N TYR A 57 -1.20 2.68 14.29
CA TYR A 57 -1.48 3.90 15.04
C TYR A 57 -2.17 3.62 16.38
N TYR A 58 -3.26 2.85 16.38
CA TYR A 58 -3.97 2.49 17.61
C TYR A 58 -3.10 1.69 18.58
N ARG A 59 -2.31 0.74 18.09
CA ARG A 59 -1.33 0.00 18.91
C ARG A 59 -0.33 0.95 19.57
N SER A 60 0.16 1.95 18.83
CA SER A 60 1.09 2.94 19.38
C SER A 60 0.48 3.78 20.51
N ILE A 61 -0.79 4.16 20.39
CA ILE A 61 -1.53 4.89 21.44
C ILE A 61 -1.70 4.00 22.67
N LEU A 62 -2.18 2.78 22.47
CA LEU A 62 -2.42 1.84 23.57
C LEU A 62 -1.13 1.54 24.32
N TRP A 63 -0.01 1.38 23.61
CA TRP A 63 1.30 1.18 24.22
C TRP A 63 1.69 2.39 25.08
N LYS A 64 1.58 3.62 24.53
CA LYS A 64 1.86 4.85 25.29
C LYS A 64 1.03 4.95 26.58
N GLN A 65 -0.25 4.58 26.53
CA GLN A 65 -1.10 4.57 27.73
C GLN A 65 -0.64 3.53 28.76
N LYS A 66 -0.31 2.31 28.33
CA LYS A 66 0.21 1.26 29.23
C LYS A 66 1.52 1.68 29.90
N SER A 67 2.44 2.27 29.15
CA SER A 67 3.71 2.76 29.69
C SER A 67 3.49 3.90 30.69
N LYS A 68 2.57 4.84 30.43
CA LYS A 68 2.23 5.88 31.39
C LYS A 68 1.63 5.33 32.68
N LYS A 69 0.76 4.32 32.58
CA LYS A 69 0.16 3.67 33.76
C LYS A 69 1.20 2.92 34.59
N ALA A 70 2.12 2.20 33.95
CA ALA A 70 3.22 1.54 34.65
C ALA A 70 4.08 2.55 35.43
N LEU A 71 4.37 3.71 34.83
CA LEU A 71 5.13 4.78 35.49
C LEU A 71 4.38 5.44 36.66
N SER A 72 3.04 5.50 36.62
CA SER A 72 2.26 6.05 37.75
C SER A 72 2.13 5.08 38.91
N ASP A 73 2.16 3.77 38.64
CA ASP A 73 2.06 2.74 39.69
C ASP A 73 3.37 2.63 40.50
N ASP A 74 4.51 3.04 39.94
CA ASP A 74 5.83 3.09 40.61
C ASP A 74 6.05 4.37 41.46
N GLU A 75 5.12 5.34 41.49
CA GLU A 75 5.21 6.59 42.27
C GLU A 75 4.52 6.53 43.66
N ILE A 76 4.17 5.35 44.16
CA ILE A 76 3.57 5.20 45.50
C ILE A 76 4.64 4.74 46.50
N ASP A 77 5.25 5.71 47.20
CA ASP A 77 6.01 5.57 48.46
C ASP A 77 5.13 6.03 49.65
#